data_AF-A0A9W6TNY8-F1
#
_entry.id   AF-A0A9W6TNY8-F1
#
_cell.length_a   1.000
_cell.length_b   1.000
_cell.length_c   1.000
_cell.angle_alpha   90.00
_cell.angle_beta   90.00
_cell.angle_gamma   90.00
#
_symmetry.space_group_name_H-M   'P 1'
#
loop_
_entity.id
_entity.type
_entity.pdbx_description
1 polymer ?
#
loop_
_entity_poly.entity_id
_entity_poly.type
_entity_poly.pdbx_seq_one_letter_code
_entity_poly.pdbx_strand_id
1 'polypeptide(L)'
;MNEVHGKQSVFSLREEISQELEDFEKLLALRILNMAVDDAVTVPTSELLHIMLKGNLDEEYIRHGLSTVLPIASITEKHELSRKMLFAYANASYGDAFNLICWSCLDVAENVTVEAARFLDRITRPTTDNGDAYATATLFCSKAAVHQHPKKPTGRSSESLAARALYLLTGSQAVRFLQFLAKVAHFNKAIQKRVLAHLAPYADKYEMHRLASAICSLDDFSIVSQIFDDCFATSTLQSCTAVWIQYTTLYGEEKSTAARNTTIIQPEPTST
;
A
#
# COMPACT_ATOMS: atom_id res chain seq x y z
N MET A 1 -3.53 45.37 -2.90
CA MET A 1 -4.99 45.62 -2.83
C MET A 1 -5.40 46.26 -4.14
N ASN A 2 -6.05 45.52 -5.04
CA ASN A 2 -6.61 46.07 -6.27
C ASN A 2 -8.11 46.27 -6.07
N GLU A 3 -8.47 47.48 -5.65
CA GLU A 3 -9.84 47.98 -5.73
C GLU A 3 -10.05 48.62 -7.10
N VAL A 4 -10.51 47.82 -8.08
CA VAL A 4 -10.99 48.37 -9.35
C VAL A 4 -12.31 47.69 -9.70
N HIS A 5 -13.39 48.41 -9.39
CA HIS A 5 -14.77 48.24 -9.86
C HIS A 5 -15.58 47.13 -9.18
N GLY A 6 -16.68 47.53 -8.52
CA GLY A 6 -17.63 46.69 -7.79
C GLY A 6 -18.47 45.72 -8.63
N LYS A 7 -17.83 44.98 -9.53
CA LYS A 7 -18.35 43.71 -10.05
C LYS A 7 -17.55 42.62 -9.35
N GLN A 8 -18.17 41.91 -8.42
CA GLN A 8 -17.67 40.58 -8.03
C GLN A 8 -17.70 39.74 -9.31
N SER A 9 -16.54 39.58 -9.96
CA SER A 9 -16.36 38.58 -10.99
C SER A 9 -16.40 37.23 -10.28
N VAL A 10 -17.60 36.69 -10.15
CA VAL A 10 -17.78 35.28 -9.80
C VAL A 10 -17.31 34.51 -11.01
N PHE A 11 -16.03 34.14 -11.00
CA PHE A 11 -15.50 33.22 -11.98
C PHE A 11 -16.20 31.88 -11.79
N SER A 12 -16.42 31.16 -12.87
CA SER A 12 -16.81 29.76 -12.71
C SER A 12 -15.65 29.02 -12.01
N LEU A 13 -15.94 28.04 -11.16
CA LEU A 13 -14.91 27.24 -10.48
C LEU A 13 -13.88 26.65 -11.46
N ARG A 14 -14.29 26.40 -12.71
CA ARG A 14 -13.42 25.99 -13.82
C ARG A 14 -12.38 27.04 -14.22
N GLU A 15 -12.79 28.31 -14.29
CA GLU A 15 -11.91 29.44 -14.62
C GLU A 15 -10.96 29.75 -13.47
N GLU A 16 -11.44 29.67 -12.22
CA GLU A 16 -10.59 29.80 -11.02
C GLU A 16 -9.51 28.72 -11.01
N ILE A 17 -9.89 27.44 -11.17
CA ILE A 17 -8.94 26.32 -11.31
C ILE A 17 -7.93 26.56 -12.45
N SER A 18 -8.41 27.11 -13.57
CA SER A 18 -7.55 27.32 -14.74
C SER A 18 -6.56 28.46 -14.59
N GLN A 19 -6.84 29.42 -13.71
CA GLN A 19 -5.99 30.58 -13.41
C GLN A 19 -5.06 30.31 -12.22
N GLU A 20 -5.50 29.56 -11.21
CA GLU A 20 -4.79 29.38 -9.94
C GLU A 20 -3.94 28.11 -9.88
N LEU A 21 -4.33 27.05 -10.59
CA LEU A 21 -3.59 25.79 -10.61
C LEU A 21 -2.76 25.64 -11.88
N GLU A 22 -1.59 25.04 -11.74
CA GLU A 22 -0.68 24.73 -12.84
C GLU A 22 -0.56 23.20 -13.05
N ASP A 23 -0.10 22.82 -14.24
CA ASP A 23 0.32 21.47 -14.60
C ASP A 23 -0.64 20.34 -14.12
N PHE A 24 -0.16 19.43 -13.30
CA PHE A 24 -0.88 18.21 -12.91
C PHE A 24 -2.02 18.48 -11.93
N GLU A 25 -1.88 19.46 -11.04
CA GLU A 25 -2.94 19.83 -10.10
C GLU A 25 -4.16 20.37 -10.83
N LYS A 26 -3.93 21.21 -11.85
CA LYS A 26 -4.97 21.68 -12.75
C LYS A 26 -5.68 20.53 -13.44
N LEU A 27 -4.94 19.53 -13.93
CA LEU A 27 -5.52 18.35 -14.57
C LEU A 27 -6.40 17.54 -13.61
N LEU A 28 -5.95 17.33 -12.38
CA LEU A 28 -6.73 16.63 -11.35
C LEU A 28 -7.99 17.42 -10.97
N ALA A 29 -7.87 18.72 -10.73
CA ALA A 29 -8.98 19.57 -10.32
C ALA A 29 -10.05 19.72 -11.42
N LEU A 30 -9.63 19.94 -12.67
CA LEU A 30 -10.54 20.01 -13.82
C LEU A 30 -11.24 18.67 -14.06
N ARG A 31 -10.58 17.55 -13.78
CA ARG A 31 -11.20 16.23 -13.89
C ARG A 31 -12.27 16.02 -12.83
N ILE A 32 -12.00 16.35 -11.57
CA ILE A 32 -13.00 16.26 -10.49
C ILE A 32 -14.23 17.12 -10.83
N LEU A 33 -14.01 18.31 -11.40
CA LEU A 33 -15.09 19.19 -11.84
C LEU A 33 -15.89 18.60 -13.01
N ASN A 34 -15.22 17.99 -13.99
CA ASN A 34 -15.86 17.41 -15.18
C ASN A 34 -16.55 16.07 -14.90
N MET A 35 -16.29 15.40 -13.77
CA MET A 35 -17.07 14.21 -13.36
C MET A 35 -18.56 14.54 -13.13
N ALA A 36 -18.91 15.80 -12.90
CA ALA A 36 -20.28 16.25 -12.69
C ALA A 36 -20.98 16.77 -13.97
N VAL A 37 -20.26 16.90 -15.09
CA VAL A 37 -20.78 17.48 -16.33
C VAL A 37 -20.37 16.57 -17.49
N ASP A 38 -21.34 15.83 -18.04
CA ASP A 38 -21.17 14.81 -19.10
C ASP A 38 -20.54 15.32 -20.43
N ASP A 39 -20.16 16.60 -20.51
CA ASP A 39 -19.73 17.25 -21.74
C ASP A 39 -18.53 18.20 -21.50
N ALA A 40 -17.32 17.64 -21.38
CA ALA A 40 -16.06 18.32 -21.71
C ALA A 40 -14.87 17.36 -21.63
N VAL A 41 -14.06 17.35 -22.69
CA VAL A 41 -12.75 16.66 -22.84
C VAL A 41 -12.07 16.42 -21.48
N THR A 42 -12.25 15.21 -20.95
CA THR A 42 -11.56 14.72 -19.76
C THR A 42 -10.22 14.17 -20.20
N VAL A 43 -9.10 14.58 -19.57
CA VAL A 43 -7.85 13.85 -19.73
C VAL A 43 -8.11 12.39 -19.34
N PRO A 44 -7.93 11.43 -20.27
CA PRO A 44 -8.20 10.03 -20.00
C PRO A 44 -7.41 9.55 -18.80
N THR A 45 -8.00 8.66 -18.00
CA THR A 45 -7.31 8.06 -16.86
C THR A 45 -6.01 7.37 -17.26
N SER A 46 -5.98 6.79 -18.45
CA SER A 46 -4.81 6.16 -19.04
C SER A 46 -3.68 7.15 -19.32
N GLU A 47 -4.01 8.38 -19.71
CA GLU A 47 -3.03 9.45 -19.90
C GLU A 47 -2.46 9.92 -18.56
N LEU A 48 -3.31 10.12 -17.54
CA LEU A 48 -2.85 10.43 -16.19
C LEU A 48 -1.93 9.33 -15.64
N LEU A 49 -2.32 8.06 -15.83
CA LEU A 49 -1.49 6.92 -15.42
C LEU A 49 -0.14 6.93 -16.16
N HIS A 50 -0.13 7.19 -17.47
CA HIS A 50 1.09 7.30 -18.25
C HIS A 50 2.01 8.39 -17.71
N ILE A 51 1.48 9.60 -17.44
CA ILE A 51 2.25 10.71 -16.88
C ILE A 51 2.74 10.36 -15.47
N MET A 52 1.93 9.74 -14.62
CA MET A 52 2.34 9.30 -13.27
C MET A 52 3.46 8.26 -13.30
N LEU A 53 3.50 7.39 -14.31
CA LEU A 53 4.53 6.36 -14.44
C LEU A 53 5.80 6.90 -15.09
N LYS A 54 5.68 7.64 -16.20
CA LYS A 54 6.81 8.02 -17.08
C LYS A 54 7.14 9.51 -17.08
N GLY A 55 6.22 10.35 -16.63
CA GLY A 55 6.45 11.79 -16.47
C GLY A 55 7.38 12.11 -15.30
N ASN A 56 7.99 13.28 -15.37
CA ASN A 56 8.81 13.84 -14.30
C ASN A 56 7.93 14.58 -13.29
N LEU A 57 7.04 13.84 -12.63
CA LEU A 57 6.16 14.35 -11.58
C LEU A 57 6.74 14.08 -10.20
N ASP A 58 6.55 15.01 -9.28
CA ASP A 58 6.77 14.79 -7.85
C ASP A 58 5.87 13.65 -7.34
N GLU A 59 6.42 12.79 -6.48
CA GLU A 59 5.69 11.68 -5.90
C GLU A 59 4.48 12.11 -5.06
N GLU A 60 4.46 13.34 -4.56
CA GLU A 60 3.28 13.91 -3.89
C GLU A 60 2.10 14.07 -4.85
N TYR A 61 2.35 14.50 -6.09
CA TYR A 61 1.31 14.56 -7.12
C TYR A 61 0.81 13.17 -7.50
N ILE A 62 1.74 12.21 -7.62
CA ILE A 62 1.38 10.81 -7.88
C ILE A 62 0.44 10.31 -6.78
N ARG A 63 0.75 10.59 -5.51
CA ARG A 63 -0.09 10.20 -4.37
C ARG A 63 -1.53 10.73 -4.49
N HIS A 64 -1.71 12.00 -4.87
CA HIS A 64 -3.03 12.60 -5.05
C HIS A 64 -3.82 11.99 -6.23
N GLY A 65 -3.12 11.58 -7.30
CA GLY A 65 -3.74 10.97 -8.47
C GLY A 65 -4.09 9.49 -8.34
N LEU A 66 -3.63 8.78 -7.30
CA LEU A 66 -3.76 7.32 -7.19
C LEU A 66 -5.19 6.82 -7.31
N SER A 67 -6.13 7.39 -6.55
CA SER A 67 -7.54 6.95 -6.57
C SER A 67 -8.18 7.03 -7.95
N THR A 68 -7.68 7.94 -8.79
CA THR A 68 -8.16 8.15 -10.15
C THR A 68 -7.68 7.05 -11.08
N VAL A 69 -6.42 6.61 -10.94
CA VAL A 69 -5.78 5.69 -11.89
C VAL A 69 -5.81 4.22 -11.48
N LEU A 70 -5.92 3.93 -10.18
CA LEU A 70 -5.90 2.54 -9.69
C LEU A 70 -6.97 1.61 -10.27
N PRO A 71 -8.21 2.06 -10.59
CA PRO A 71 -9.22 1.18 -11.19
C PRO A 71 -8.84 0.66 -12.58
N ILE A 72 -7.98 1.37 -13.32
CA ILE A 72 -7.54 0.98 -14.67
C ILE A 72 -6.11 0.45 -14.71
N ALA A 73 -5.35 0.63 -13.63
CA ALA A 73 -3.94 0.27 -13.57
C ALA A 73 -3.78 -1.25 -13.53
N SER A 74 -2.95 -1.77 -14.42
CA SER A 74 -2.51 -3.17 -14.38
C SER A 74 -1.64 -3.44 -13.15
N ILE A 75 -1.47 -4.72 -12.83
CA ILE A 75 -0.63 -5.17 -11.70
C ILE A 75 0.81 -4.66 -11.81
N THR A 76 1.34 -4.53 -13.02
CA THR A 76 2.71 -4.03 -13.25
C THR A 76 2.80 -2.55 -12.91
N GLU A 77 1.77 -1.80 -13.27
CA GLU A 77 1.68 -0.36 -13.01
C GLU A 77 1.42 -0.10 -11.52
N LYS A 78 0.53 -0.87 -10.87
CA LYS A 78 0.34 -0.83 -9.41
C LYS A 78 1.64 -1.12 -8.65
N HIS A 79 2.44 -2.08 -9.13
CA HIS A 79 3.76 -2.38 -8.56
C HIS A 79 4.75 -1.22 -8.75
N GLU A 80 4.79 -0.59 -9.93
CA GLU A 80 5.62 0.59 -10.18
C GLU A 80 5.20 1.79 -9.30
N LEU A 81 3.90 2.06 -9.19
CA LEU A 81 3.37 3.10 -8.30
C LEU A 81 3.72 2.83 -6.84
N SER A 82 3.61 1.57 -6.39
CA SER A 82 3.98 1.17 -5.03
C SER A 82 5.46 1.38 -4.75
N ARG A 83 6.32 1.07 -5.73
CA ARG A 83 7.75 1.37 -5.65
C ARG A 83 7.96 2.87 -5.49
N LYS A 84 7.32 3.72 -6.30
CA LYS A 84 7.46 5.19 -6.16
C LYS A 84 7.06 5.66 -4.76
N MET A 85 5.90 5.22 -4.24
CA MET A 85 5.43 5.61 -2.91
C MET A 85 6.36 5.18 -1.77
N LEU A 86 6.90 3.95 -1.82
CA LEU A 86 7.79 3.45 -0.77
C LEU A 86 9.22 4.01 -0.87
N PHE A 87 9.70 4.34 -2.07
CA PHE A 87 11.03 4.92 -2.25
C PHE A 87 11.06 6.42 -1.91
N ALA A 88 9.99 7.15 -2.25
CA ALA A 88 9.82 8.56 -1.87
C ALA A 88 9.15 8.75 -0.50
N TYR A 89 9.01 7.68 0.29
CA TYR A 89 8.31 7.71 1.58
C TYR A 89 8.87 8.82 2.48
N ALA A 90 8.06 9.85 2.71
CA ALA A 90 8.41 10.99 3.55
C ALA A 90 7.64 11.00 4.87
N ASN A 91 6.37 10.57 4.86
CA ASN A 91 5.48 10.61 6.02
C ASN A 91 4.34 9.58 5.90
N ALA A 92 3.42 9.58 6.87
CA ALA A 92 2.32 8.63 6.94
C ALA A 92 1.39 8.62 5.72
N SER A 93 1.23 9.75 5.00
CA SER A 93 0.36 9.82 3.82
C SER A 93 0.89 8.98 2.65
N TYR A 94 2.20 8.77 2.56
CA TYR A 94 2.80 7.84 1.59
C TYR A 94 2.51 6.38 1.98
N GLY A 95 2.37 6.10 3.28
CA GLY A 95 1.92 4.82 3.78
C GLY A 95 0.45 4.57 3.47
N ASP A 96 -0.41 5.58 3.65
CA ASP A 96 -1.81 5.54 3.20
C ASP A 96 -1.90 5.28 1.69
N ALA A 97 -1.06 5.95 0.91
CA ALA A 97 -0.97 5.79 -0.54
C ALA A 97 -0.62 4.36 -0.93
N PHE A 98 0.42 3.79 -0.31
CA PHE A 98 0.81 2.41 -0.56
C PHE A 98 -0.29 1.43 -0.15
N ASN A 99 -0.92 1.63 1.00
CA ASN A 99 -2.06 0.82 1.43
C ASN A 99 -3.24 0.95 0.46
N LEU A 100 -3.54 2.15 -0.05
CA LEU A 100 -4.57 2.33 -1.07
C LEU A 100 -4.29 1.47 -2.31
N ILE A 101 -3.02 1.38 -2.75
CA ILE A 101 -2.64 0.50 -3.87
C ILE A 101 -2.88 -0.97 -3.50
N CYS A 102 -2.43 -1.43 -2.33
CA CYS A 102 -2.65 -2.80 -1.86
C CYS A 102 -4.13 -3.18 -1.86
N TRP A 103 -4.96 -2.35 -1.23
CA TRP A 103 -6.39 -2.60 -1.07
C TRP A 103 -7.17 -2.44 -2.37
N SER A 104 -6.71 -1.62 -3.32
CA SER A 104 -7.30 -1.53 -4.66
C SER A 104 -7.19 -2.82 -5.50
N CYS A 105 -6.40 -3.80 -5.05
CA CYS A 105 -6.32 -5.11 -5.70
C CYS A 105 -7.41 -6.07 -5.22
N LEU A 106 -8.13 -5.75 -4.13
CA LEU A 106 -9.26 -6.54 -3.64
C LEU A 106 -10.52 -6.17 -4.42
N ASP A 107 -11.58 -6.98 -4.32
CA ASP A 107 -12.88 -6.61 -4.89
C ASP A 107 -13.58 -5.53 -4.03
N VAL A 108 -14.77 -5.08 -4.46
CA VAL A 108 -15.56 -4.05 -3.78
C VAL A 108 -15.99 -4.47 -2.36
N ALA A 109 -16.12 -5.78 -2.13
CA ALA A 109 -16.40 -6.36 -0.81
C ALA A 109 -15.12 -6.75 -0.05
N GLU A 110 -13.97 -6.26 -0.52
CA GLU A 110 -12.63 -6.53 0.02
C GLU A 110 -12.22 -8.01 0.01
N ASN A 111 -12.85 -8.86 -0.80
CA ASN A 111 -12.45 -10.25 -0.96
C ASN A 111 -11.14 -10.38 -1.73
N VAL A 112 -10.43 -11.47 -1.47
CA VAL A 112 -9.16 -11.79 -2.13
C VAL A 112 -9.40 -12.12 -3.61
N THR A 113 -8.72 -11.40 -4.49
CA THR A 113 -8.76 -11.63 -5.94
C THR A 113 -7.45 -12.24 -6.46
N VAL A 114 -7.46 -12.74 -7.71
CA VAL A 114 -6.24 -13.14 -8.42
C VAL A 114 -5.27 -11.97 -8.59
N GLU A 115 -5.80 -10.75 -8.73
CA GLU A 115 -5.01 -9.53 -8.83
C GLU A 115 -4.23 -9.27 -7.54
N ALA A 116 -4.91 -9.32 -6.39
CA ALA A 116 -4.28 -9.17 -5.08
C ALA A 116 -3.18 -10.21 -4.85
N ALA A 117 -3.44 -11.46 -5.21
CA ALA A 117 -2.45 -12.53 -5.08
C ALA A 117 -1.21 -12.29 -5.96
N ARG A 118 -1.40 -11.91 -7.23
CA ARG A 118 -0.30 -11.59 -8.15
C ARG A 118 0.47 -10.34 -7.71
N PHE A 119 -0.21 -9.33 -7.18
CA PHE A 119 0.42 -8.15 -6.62
C PHE A 119 1.25 -8.50 -5.38
N LEU A 120 0.68 -9.27 -4.45
CA LEU A 120 1.40 -9.77 -3.26
C LEU A 120 2.62 -10.63 -3.65
N ASP A 121 2.48 -11.50 -4.65
CA ASP A 121 3.58 -12.30 -5.19
C ASP A 121 4.72 -11.41 -5.66
N ARG A 122 4.42 -10.32 -6.39
CA ARG A 122 5.43 -9.36 -6.87
C ARG A 122 6.09 -8.57 -5.75
N ILE A 123 5.34 -7.96 -4.84
CA ILE A 123 5.94 -7.12 -3.79
C ILE A 123 6.75 -7.93 -2.76
N THR A 124 6.50 -9.25 -2.65
CA THR A 124 7.25 -10.15 -1.74
C THR A 124 8.51 -10.73 -2.38
N ARG A 125 8.65 -10.70 -3.70
CA ARG A 125 9.85 -11.18 -4.39
C ARG A 125 11.03 -10.23 -4.20
N PRO A 126 12.26 -10.77 -4.04
CA PRO A 126 13.46 -9.95 -3.99
C PRO A 126 13.64 -9.19 -5.32
N THR A 127 14.05 -7.92 -5.27
CA THR A 127 14.16 -7.03 -6.45
C THR A 127 15.29 -7.42 -7.43
N THR A 128 15.97 -8.55 -7.20
CA THR A 128 17.03 -9.07 -8.08
C THR A 128 16.54 -9.76 -9.36
N ASP A 129 15.22 -9.93 -9.55
CA ASP A 129 14.66 -10.38 -10.83
C ASP A 129 14.42 -9.19 -11.78
N ASN A 130 15.51 -8.58 -12.28
CA ASN A 130 15.48 -7.86 -13.56
C ASN A 130 15.38 -8.87 -14.73
N GLY A 131 14.39 -9.76 -14.68
CA GLY A 131 14.03 -10.71 -15.74
C GLY A 131 12.92 -10.21 -16.66
N ASP A 132 12.25 -9.10 -16.31
CA ASP A 132 11.22 -8.44 -17.14
C ASP A 132 11.69 -7.05 -17.62
N ALA A 133 13.00 -6.86 -17.75
CA ALA A 133 13.59 -5.72 -18.43
C ALA A 133 13.69 -5.99 -19.95
N TYR A 134 12.55 -6.08 -20.64
CA TYR A 134 12.53 -5.91 -22.09
C TYR A 134 11.27 -5.16 -22.51
N ALA A 135 11.43 -3.86 -22.78
CA ALA A 135 10.99 -3.23 -24.04
C ALA A 135 11.09 -1.70 -23.97
N THR A 136 12.29 -1.14 -23.82
CA THR A 136 12.69 0.01 -24.65
C THR A 136 14.21 0.11 -24.67
N ALA A 137 14.79 -0.39 -25.75
CA ALA A 137 16.14 -0.02 -26.13
C ALA A 137 16.16 1.49 -26.38
N THR A 138 16.64 2.27 -25.42
CA THR A 138 17.32 3.54 -25.73
C THR A 138 18.78 3.21 -25.99
N LEU A 139 19.02 2.71 -27.21
CA LEU A 139 20.21 3.06 -27.96
C LEU A 139 20.35 4.59 -27.87
N PHE A 140 21.35 5.09 -27.13
CA PHE A 140 22.24 6.17 -27.56
C PHE A 140 23.26 6.45 -26.44
N CYS A 141 24.52 6.13 -26.76
CA CYS A 141 25.77 6.76 -26.35
C CYS A 141 25.83 7.51 -25.01
N SER A 142 26.72 7.06 -24.11
CA SER A 142 27.89 7.86 -23.69
C SER A 142 28.86 7.01 -22.87
N LYS A 143 30.04 6.76 -23.44
CA LYS A 143 31.26 6.44 -22.69
C LYS A 143 31.72 7.71 -21.99
N ALA A 144 31.81 7.70 -20.66
CA ALA A 144 32.74 8.55 -19.92
C ALA A 144 33.07 7.92 -18.56
N ALA A 145 34.34 8.01 -18.20
CA ALA A 145 35.05 7.18 -17.26
C ALA A 145 35.00 7.72 -15.80
N VAL A 146 35.09 6.78 -14.86
CA VAL A 146 35.93 6.80 -13.65
C VAL A 146 35.76 7.98 -12.66
N HIS A 147 35.20 7.66 -11.48
CA HIS A 147 35.90 7.83 -10.20
C HIS A 147 35.35 6.88 -9.13
N GLN A 148 36.19 5.92 -8.75
CA GLN A 148 35.96 4.98 -7.64
C GLN A 148 36.33 5.66 -6.32
N HIS A 149 35.39 5.67 -5.37
CA HIS A 149 35.68 5.84 -3.94
C HIS A 149 35.45 4.50 -3.22
N PRO A 150 36.36 4.04 -2.35
CA PRO A 150 36.18 2.78 -1.65
C PRO A 150 35.25 3.02 -0.45
N LYS A 151 33.95 2.82 -0.62
CA LYS A 151 33.03 2.70 0.51
C LYS A 151 32.88 1.21 0.87
N LYS A 152 33.18 0.92 2.14
CA LYS A 152 33.11 -0.36 2.85
C LYS A 152 31.93 -1.25 2.41
N PRO A 153 32.07 -2.59 2.43
CA PRO A 153 31.01 -3.50 2.03
C PRO A 153 29.96 -3.60 3.15
N THR A 154 28.93 -2.76 3.11
CA THR A 154 27.68 -3.04 3.82
C THR A 154 26.81 -3.91 2.91
N GLY A 155 27.02 -5.21 2.96
CA GLY A 155 26.11 -6.17 2.34
C GLY A 155 24.74 -6.14 3.02
N ARG A 156 23.71 -5.70 2.29
CA ARG A 156 22.29 -6.10 2.39
C ARG A 156 21.68 -5.90 1.00
N SER A 157 21.78 -6.89 0.12
CA SER A 157 20.75 -7.92 -0.14
C SER A 157 19.41 -7.33 -0.58
N SER A 158 19.13 -7.40 -1.89
CA SER A 158 17.79 -7.61 -2.49
C SER A 158 16.58 -7.45 -1.54
N GLU A 159 16.22 -6.22 -1.17
CA GLU A 159 15.06 -5.96 -0.30
C GLU A 159 13.81 -5.82 -1.15
N SER A 160 12.86 -6.74 -0.97
CA SER A 160 11.55 -6.67 -1.62
C SER A 160 10.77 -5.42 -1.16
N LEU A 161 9.77 -5.00 -1.94
CA LEU A 161 8.91 -3.88 -1.54
C LEU A 161 8.17 -4.16 -0.23
N ALA A 162 7.77 -5.42 0.01
CA ALA A 162 7.16 -5.83 1.27
C ALA A 162 8.11 -5.67 2.46
N ALA A 163 9.39 -6.05 2.31
CA ALA A 163 10.39 -5.86 3.37
C ALA A 163 10.59 -4.37 3.69
N ARG A 164 10.65 -3.53 2.65
CA ARG A 164 10.75 -2.08 2.79
C ARG A 164 9.50 -1.49 3.47
N ALA A 165 8.30 -1.92 3.08
CA ALA A 165 7.06 -1.49 3.71
C ALA A 165 7.00 -1.86 5.20
N LEU A 166 7.36 -3.10 5.57
CA LEU A 166 7.43 -3.51 6.97
C LEU A 166 8.46 -2.71 7.80
N TYR A 167 9.52 -2.24 7.15
CA TYR A 167 10.52 -1.38 7.81
C TYR A 167 10.03 0.06 8.01
N LEU A 168 9.33 0.63 7.02
CA LEU A 168 8.94 2.05 7.01
C LEU A 168 7.60 2.34 7.69
N LEU A 169 6.61 1.46 7.53
CA LEU A 169 5.26 1.70 7.98
C LEU A 169 5.16 1.56 9.50
N THR A 170 4.43 2.47 10.13
CA THR A 170 4.17 2.48 11.57
C THR A 170 2.70 2.84 11.84
N GLY A 171 2.25 2.65 13.09
CA GLY A 171 0.89 2.98 13.50
C GLY A 171 -0.19 2.26 12.68
N SER A 172 -1.24 2.98 12.30
CA SER A 172 -2.36 2.45 11.51
C SER A 172 -1.93 1.91 10.14
N GLN A 173 -0.90 2.49 9.50
CA GLN A 173 -0.45 2.04 8.19
C GLN A 173 0.19 0.67 8.23
N ALA A 174 0.96 0.39 9.27
CA ALA A 174 1.52 -0.95 9.50
C ALA A 174 0.41 -1.97 9.71
N VAL A 175 -0.62 -1.63 10.51
CA VAL A 175 -1.76 -2.52 10.76
C VAL A 175 -2.50 -2.85 9.46
N ARG A 176 -2.86 -1.85 8.65
CA ARG A 176 -3.54 -2.06 7.36
C ARG A 176 -2.73 -2.92 6.40
N PHE A 177 -1.42 -2.77 6.38
CA PHE A 177 -0.56 -3.59 5.53
C PHE A 177 -0.46 -5.03 6.05
N LEU A 178 -0.32 -5.23 7.36
CA LEU A 178 -0.32 -6.56 7.99
C LEU A 178 -1.64 -7.30 7.75
N GLN A 179 -2.77 -6.60 7.80
CA GLN A 179 -4.08 -7.12 7.44
C GLN A 179 -4.11 -7.57 5.97
N PHE A 180 -3.63 -6.73 5.05
CA PHE A 180 -3.54 -7.12 3.63
C PHE A 180 -2.68 -8.38 3.43
N LEU A 181 -1.51 -8.45 4.07
CA LEU A 181 -0.64 -9.63 4.02
C LEU A 181 -1.36 -10.88 4.53
N ALA A 182 -2.00 -10.79 5.70
CA ALA A 182 -2.73 -11.89 6.32
C ALA A 182 -3.95 -12.34 5.49
N LYS A 183 -4.64 -11.42 4.80
CA LYS A 183 -5.81 -11.78 3.97
C LYS A 183 -5.37 -12.56 2.74
N VAL A 184 -4.38 -12.04 2.03
CA VAL A 184 -4.03 -12.49 0.68
C VAL A 184 -3.03 -13.66 0.69
N ALA A 185 -2.27 -13.86 1.76
CA ALA A 185 -1.27 -14.93 1.89
C ALA A 185 -1.84 -16.34 1.61
N HIS A 186 -3.11 -16.58 1.91
CA HIS A 186 -3.75 -17.89 1.78
C HIS A 186 -4.04 -18.31 0.33
N PHE A 187 -3.92 -17.39 -0.64
CA PHE A 187 -4.17 -17.72 -2.05
C PHE A 187 -3.21 -18.77 -2.60
N ASN A 188 -1.95 -18.78 -2.14
CA ASN A 188 -0.95 -19.76 -2.57
C ASN A 188 0.08 -20.02 -1.45
N LYS A 189 0.34 -21.29 -1.15
CA LYS A 189 1.33 -21.71 -0.15
C LYS A 189 2.75 -21.14 -0.37
N ALA A 190 3.16 -20.89 -1.62
CA ALA A 190 4.43 -20.24 -1.92
C ALA A 190 4.45 -18.77 -1.50
N ILE A 191 3.34 -18.05 -1.71
CA ILE A 191 3.18 -16.66 -1.25
C ILE A 191 3.15 -16.64 0.28
N GLN A 192 2.34 -17.50 0.90
CA GLN A 192 2.23 -17.68 2.35
C GLN A 192 3.61 -17.83 3.00
N LYS A 193 4.44 -18.76 2.50
CA LYS A 193 5.81 -18.97 3.01
C LYS A 193 6.68 -17.73 2.92
N ARG A 194 6.61 -16.97 1.82
CA ARG A 194 7.39 -15.73 1.67
C ARG A 194 6.89 -14.62 2.60
N VAL A 195 5.59 -14.48 2.76
CA VAL A 195 5.00 -13.52 3.72
C VAL A 195 5.50 -13.84 5.14
N LEU A 196 5.43 -15.10 5.56
CA LEU A 196 5.94 -15.51 6.87
C LEU A 196 7.44 -15.24 7.03
N ALA A 197 8.24 -15.46 5.99
CA ALA A 197 9.67 -15.13 6.00
C ALA A 197 9.93 -13.61 6.18
N HIS A 198 9.08 -12.76 5.61
CA HIS A 198 9.15 -11.30 5.79
C HIS A 198 8.71 -10.85 7.18
N LEU A 199 7.73 -11.53 7.79
CA LEU A 199 7.23 -11.20 9.13
C LEU A 199 8.14 -11.68 10.26
N ALA A 200 8.85 -12.80 10.06
CA ALA A 200 9.67 -13.44 11.10
C ALA A 200 10.65 -12.50 11.82
N PRO A 201 11.42 -11.61 11.15
CA PRO A 201 12.36 -10.72 11.83
C PRO A 201 11.72 -9.71 12.78
N TYR A 202 10.43 -9.40 12.56
CA TYR A 202 9.66 -8.41 13.32
C TYR A 202 8.80 -9.07 14.41
N ALA A 203 8.43 -10.34 14.21
CA ALA A 203 7.58 -11.10 15.11
C ALA A 203 8.14 -11.23 16.52
N ASP A 204 9.45 -11.21 16.72
CA ASP A 204 10.00 -11.27 18.09
C ASP A 204 9.73 -9.99 18.89
N LYS A 205 9.67 -8.84 18.21
CA LYS A 205 9.57 -7.53 18.85
C LYS A 205 8.14 -6.99 18.88
N TYR A 206 7.33 -7.31 17.87
CA TYR A 206 6.05 -6.67 17.65
C TYR A 206 4.89 -7.66 17.65
N GLU A 207 3.92 -7.43 18.55
CA GLU A 207 2.74 -8.29 18.72
C GLU A 207 1.89 -8.40 17.45
N MET A 208 1.65 -7.28 16.76
CA MET A 208 0.86 -7.28 15.52
C MET A 208 1.49 -8.14 14.42
N HIS A 209 2.82 -8.26 14.39
CA HIS A 209 3.51 -9.13 13.44
C HIS A 209 3.37 -10.61 13.82
N ARG A 210 3.33 -10.93 15.13
CA ARG A 210 3.00 -12.28 15.61
C ARG A 210 1.57 -12.67 15.27
N LEU A 211 0.61 -11.79 15.53
CA LEU A 211 -0.79 -12.01 15.18
C LEU A 211 -0.96 -12.21 13.67
N ALA A 212 -0.36 -11.33 12.84
CA ALA A 212 -0.39 -11.49 11.39
C ALA A 212 0.24 -12.81 10.94
N SER A 213 1.36 -13.22 11.54
CA SER A 213 2.00 -14.51 11.24
C SER A 213 1.16 -15.71 11.65
N ALA A 214 0.48 -15.64 12.80
CA ALA A 214 -0.42 -16.69 13.27
C ALA A 214 -1.61 -16.85 12.32
N ILE A 215 -2.27 -15.74 11.94
CA ILE A 215 -3.37 -15.74 10.96
C ILE A 215 -2.88 -16.26 9.62
N CYS A 216 -1.75 -15.73 9.11
CA CYS A 216 -1.11 -16.20 7.88
C CYS A 216 -0.80 -17.70 7.91
N SER A 217 -0.62 -18.32 9.07
CA SER A 217 -0.26 -19.74 9.21
C SER A 217 -1.47 -20.65 9.37
N LEU A 218 -2.70 -20.11 9.42
CA LEU A 218 -3.91 -20.92 9.45
C LEU A 218 -4.10 -21.66 8.12
N ASP A 219 -4.46 -22.94 8.22
CA ASP A 219 -4.79 -23.75 7.05
C ASP A 219 -6.24 -23.58 6.61
N ASP A 220 -7.13 -23.21 7.53
CA ASP A 220 -8.55 -23.00 7.26
C ASP A 220 -8.84 -21.56 6.87
N PHE A 221 -9.09 -21.34 5.57
CA PHE A 221 -9.43 -20.03 5.04
C PHE A 221 -10.80 -19.51 5.50
N SER A 222 -11.74 -20.39 5.89
CA SER A 222 -13.06 -19.94 6.37
C SER A 222 -12.95 -19.10 7.65
N ILE A 223 -12.04 -19.51 8.54
CA ILE A 223 -11.72 -18.79 9.78
C ILE A 223 -11.08 -17.45 9.45
N VAL A 224 -10.17 -17.42 8.47
CA VAL A 224 -9.52 -16.20 8.02
C VAL A 224 -10.57 -15.23 7.49
N SER A 225 -11.43 -15.67 6.55
CA SER A 225 -12.52 -14.84 6.02
C SER A 225 -13.40 -14.26 7.13
N GLN A 226 -13.83 -15.08 8.09
CA GLN A 226 -14.65 -14.61 9.22
C GLN A 226 -13.96 -13.49 10.03
N ILE A 227 -12.67 -13.63 10.32
CA ILE A 227 -11.91 -12.61 11.06
C ILE A 227 -11.89 -11.28 10.28
N PHE A 228 -11.77 -11.35 8.96
CA PHE A 228 -11.77 -10.16 8.11
C PHE A 228 -13.17 -9.55 7.93
N ASP A 229 -14.22 -10.39 7.81
CA ASP A 229 -15.60 -9.94 7.71
C ASP A 229 -16.04 -9.21 8.99
N ASP A 230 -15.57 -9.68 10.15
CA ASP A 230 -15.77 -9.04 11.44
C ASP A 230 -14.80 -7.86 11.70
N CYS A 231 -14.07 -7.39 10.69
CA CYS A 231 -13.14 -6.26 10.77
C CYS A 231 -12.09 -6.40 11.90
N PHE A 232 -11.64 -7.61 12.24
CA PHE A 232 -10.76 -7.87 13.39
C PHE A 232 -11.31 -7.39 14.74
N ALA A 233 -12.63 -7.45 14.93
CA ALA A 233 -13.23 -7.19 16.23
C ALA A 233 -12.51 -7.98 17.33
N THR A 234 -12.19 -7.32 18.44
CA THR A 234 -11.44 -7.92 19.54
C THR A 234 -12.12 -9.18 20.06
N SER A 235 -13.45 -9.20 20.10
CA SER A 235 -14.28 -10.35 20.46
C SER A 235 -14.11 -11.54 19.50
N THR A 236 -14.04 -11.29 18.19
CA THR A 236 -13.86 -12.34 17.17
C THR A 236 -12.46 -12.94 17.27
N LEU A 237 -11.42 -12.11 17.41
CA LEU A 237 -10.06 -12.61 17.61
C LEU A 237 -9.91 -13.41 18.90
N GLN A 238 -10.53 -12.96 20.00
CA GLN A 238 -10.48 -13.65 21.29
C GLN A 238 -11.19 -15.01 21.27
N SER A 239 -12.38 -15.06 20.68
CA SER A 239 -13.18 -16.28 20.59
C SER A 239 -12.62 -17.28 19.56
N CYS A 240 -11.76 -16.84 18.63
CA CYS A 240 -11.16 -17.70 17.64
C CYS A 240 -10.03 -18.57 18.22
N THR A 241 -10.39 -19.73 18.78
CA THR A 241 -9.45 -20.69 19.36
C THR A 241 -8.37 -21.13 18.37
N ALA A 242 -8.70 -21.28 17.08
CA ALA A 242 -7.75 -21.69 16.05
C ALA A 242 -6.57 -20.72 15.89
N VAL A 243 -6.83 -19.40 15.89
CA VAL A 243 -5.79 -18.36 15.84
C VAL A 243 -4.84 -18.50 17.01
N TRP A 244 -5.37 -18.69 18.23
CA TRP A 244 -4.55 -18.78 19.42
C TRP A 244 -3.80 -20.11 19.56
N ILE A 245 -4.37 -21.22 19.10
CA ILE A 245 -3.63 -22.49 18.99
C ILE A 245 -2.43 -22.30 18.05
N GLN A 246 -2.65 -21.68 16.89
CA GLN A 246 -1.58 -21.41 15.94
C GLN A 246 -0.54 -20.44 16.50
N TYR A 247 -1.00 -19.39 17.20
CA TYR A 247 -0.13 -18.44 17.89
C TYR A 247 0.76 -19.13 18.93
N THR A 248 0.17 -19.96 19.80
CA THR A 248 0.90 -20.73 20.81
C THR A 248 1.90 -21.68 20.18
N THR A 249 1.53 -22.31 19.06
CA THR A 249 2.42 -23.21 18.31
C THR A 249 3.65 -22.50 17.77
N LEU A 250 3.50 -21.24 17.33
CA LEU A 250 4.60 -20.45 16.75
C LEU A 250 5.47 -19.75 17.80
N TYR A 251 4.88 -19.29 18.90
CA TYR A 251 5.54 -18.35 19.82
C TYR A 251 5.56 -18.80 21.30
N GLY A 252 4.96 -19.95 21.62
CA GLY A 252 4.90 -20.50 22.97
C GLY A 252 3.74 -19.97 23.81
N GLU A 253 3.49 -20.67 24.92
CA GLU A 253 2.35 -20.42 25.83
C GLU A 253 2.48 -19.10 26.61
N GLU A 254 3.71 -18.73 27.01
CA GLU A 254 3.97 -17.48 27.74
C GLU A 254 3.59 -16.24 26.93
N LYS A 255 4.02 -16.17 25.67
CA LYS A 255 3.66 -15.03 24.78
C LYS A 255 2.16 -15.03 24.45
N SER A 256 1.56 -16.21 24.27
CA SER A 256 0.14 -16.36 23.96
C SER A 256 -0.76 -15.89 25.11
N THR A 257 -0.46 -16.30 26.34
CA THR A 257 -1.19 -15.88 27.54
C THR A 257 -1.03 -14.39 27.80
N ALA A 258 0.18 -13.85 27.65
CA ALA A 258 0.41 -12.41 27.73
C ALA A 258 -0.44 -11.64 26.70
N ALA A 259 -0.40 -12.03 25.41
CA ALA A 259 -1.14 -11.37 24.34
C ALA A 259 -2.66 -11.41 24.53
N ARG A 260 -3.19 -12.54 24.99
CA ARG A 260 -4.62 -12.68 25.36
C ARG A 260 -5.00 -11.73 26.50
N ASN A 261 -4.15 -11.61 27.51
CA ASN A 261 -4.44 -10.74 28.65
C ASN A 261 -4.37 -9.25 28.29
N THR A 262 -3.47 -8.84 27.40
CA THR A 262 -3.36 -7.44 26.94
C THR A 262 -4.53 -7.02 26.04
N THR A 263 -5.18 -7.97 25.36
CA THR A 263 -6.40 -7.71 24.59
C THR A 263 -7.66 -7.66 25.48
N ILE A 264 -7.56 -8.03 26.76
CA ILE A 264 -8.58 -7.79 27.80
C ILE A 264 -8.33 -6.40 28.39
N ILE A 265 -8.64 -5.34 27.65
CA ILE A 265 -8.84 -4.03 28.29
C ILE A 265 -10.31 -3.94 28.70
N GLN A 266 -10.49 -3.61 29.98
CA GLN A 266 -11.72 -3.66 30.77
C GLN A 266 -12.93 -3.00 30.09
N PRO A 267 -14.16 -3.51 30.33
CA PRO A 267 -15.36 -2.74 30.03
C PRO A 267 -15.27 -1.39 30.75
N GLU A 268 -15.54 -0.29 30.02
CA GLU A 268 -15.62 1.05 30.61
C GLU A 268 -16.44 1.00 31.91
N PRO A 269 -15.98 1.63 33.00
CA PRO A 269 -16.81 1.78 34.18
C PRO A 269 -18.02 2.61 33.76
N THR A 270 -19.20 2.00 33.85
CA THR A 270 -20.47 2.68 33.73
C THR A 270 -20.51 3.78 34.78
N SER A 271 -20.30 5.02 34.34
CA SER A 271 -20.54 6.21 35.14
C SER A 271 -22.03 6.24 35.47
N THR A 272 -22.32 6.03 36.75
CA THR A 272 -23.62 6.27 37.40
C THR A 272 -23.75 7.75 37.73
#